data_AF-A0A0M8MLT1-F1
#
_entry.id   AF-A0A0M8MLT1-F1
#
_cell.length_a   1.000
_cell.length_b   1.000
_cell.length_c   1.000
_cell.angle_alpha   90.00
_cell.angle_beta   90.00
_cell.angle_gamma   90.00
#
_symmetry.space_group_name_H-M   'P 1'
#
loop_
_entity.id
_entity.type
_entity.pdbx_description
1 polymer ?
#
loop_
_entity_poly.entity_id
_entity_poly.type
_entity_poly.pdbx_seq_one_letter_code
_entity_poly.pdbx_strand_id
1 'polypeptide(L)'
;MGGARTADVDSDAAAPQGGARAGNVSHIGNKHKRQDLYQKYRKEKAKRKLQKRLKQAKAERASSDGKALKKERLAKNKTRTIENTREYNPTILNAPNTHEGPAWIPTESPAVLKAAQDNDDDDEEEEEDDDDDDEEEPIAVEEDNDEEEEVMVDPQQAKYDVDDDPTAPPSILLTTSLPSNSTSPHLVSANARSHPAEAVRDFVKELLNVFPGAEYRPRAKAQGAGLGKICRWARARRYDAVIVIGESNKKPCSLTLVALPLGPTALFRLTSISLGKEIYGHARPTPHTPELILNNFTTALGHRVGTLLQHLFPKVPQLEGRQVITAHNQRDFVFFRRHRYEFRSTDKAALQEIGPRFTLKLVKLTSGLPKGAGPWDGRFVDELEEAPLPASETAPSATNDAAVAADYSTNDGVEFAWKPKMGASRRNFYL
;
A
#
# COMPACT_ATOMS: atom_id res chain seq x y z
N MET A 1 -43.27 43.53 44.78
CA MET A 1 -43.76 42.54 43.79
C MET A 1 -42.53 41.77 43.33
N GLY A 2 -42.27 40.51 43.66
CA GLY A 2 -43.14 39.35 43.72
C GLY A 2 -42.68 38.41 42.58
N GLY A 3 -41.96 37.33 42.89
CA GLY A 3 -41.55 36.33 41.90
C GLY A 3 -40.43 35.42 42.39
N ALA A 4 -40.76 34.15 42.66
CA ALA A 4 -39.99 33.15 43.39
C ALA A 4 -38.76 32.62 42.62
N ARG A 5 -37.64 32.43 43.33
CA ARG A 5 -36.54 31.53 42.92
C ARG A 5 -36.76 30.19 43.62
N THR A 6 -37.10 29.16 42.87
CA THR A 6 -37.14 27.78 43.34
C THR A 6 -35.70 27.27 43.48
N ALA A 7 -35.32 26.98 44.72
CA ALA A 7 -34.07 26.31 45.05
C ALA A 7 -34.27 24.80 44.89
N ASP A 8 -33.67 24.20 43.87
CA ASP A 8 -33.42 22.77 43.86
C ASP A 8 -32.11 22.51 44.61
N VAL A 9 -32.28 22.06 45.84
CA VAL A 9 -31.24 21.57 46.74
C VAL A 9 -30.82 20.19 46.23
N ASP A 10 -29.82 20.16 45.36
CA ASP A 10 -29.04 18.93 45.15
C ASP A 10 -28.20 18.70 46.43
N SER A 11 -28.68 17.78 47.25
CA SER A 11 -27.97 17.28 48.42
C SER A 11 -26.65 16.65 47.99
N ASP A 12 -25.58 17.42 48.17
CA ASP A 12 -24.20 16.98 48.01
C ASP A 12 -23.92 15.86 49.02
N ALA A 13 -24.11 14.62 48.56
CA ALA A 13 -23.78 13.43 49.32
C ALA A 13 -22.25 13.39 49.45
N ALA A 14 -21.78 13.87 50.61
CA ALA A 14 -20.40 13.85 51.07
C ALA A 14 -19.62 12.63 50.52
N ALA A 15 -18.67 12.92 49.62
CA ALA A 15 -17.69 11.94 49.19
C ALA A 15 -16.94 11.43 50.44
N PRO A 16 -16.90 10.12 50.72
CA PRO A 16 -16.19 9.62 51.88
C PRO A 16 -14.70 9.92 51.71
N GLN A 17 -14.19 10.79 52.57
CA GLN A 17 -12.77 11.07 52.70
C GLN A 17 -12.05 9.79 53.14
N GLY A 18 -11.23 9.25 52.23
CA GLY A 18 -10.57 7.95 52.38
C GLY A 18 -10.55 7.18 51.06
N GLY A 19 -10.08 7.82 49.99
CA GLY A 19 -10.21 7.34 48.61
C GLY A 19 -9.31 6.15 48.27
N ALA A 20 -9.66 4.94 48.75
CA ALA A 20 -9.24 3.72 48.08
C ALA A 20 -9.82 3.74 46.65
N ARG A 21 -8.97 4.03 45.65
CA ARG A 21 -9.35 4.05 44.23
C ARG A 21 -10.26 2.86 43.93
N ALA A 22 -11.50 3.11 43.50
CA ALA A 22 -12.54 2.09 43.40
C ALA A 22 -12.06 0.81 42.68
N GLY A 23 -11.93 -0.29 43.41
CA GLY A 23 -11.43 -1.58 42.92
C GLY A 23 -9.95 -1.88 43.21
N ASN A 24 -9.24 -1.00 43.91
CA ASN A 24 -7.86 -1.25 44.32
C ASN A 24 -7.79 -2.15 45.57
N VAL A 25 -7.54 -3.43 45.33
CA VAL A 25 -7.41 -4.48 46.35
C VAL A 25 -5.94 -4.84 46.62
N SER A 26 -4.98 -4.03 46.16
CA SER A 26 -3.54 -4.31 46.27
C SER A 26 -3.03 -4.33 47.73
N HIS A 27 -3.70 -3.61 48.62
CA HIS A 27 -3.39 -3.56 50.06
C HIS A 27 -3.71 -4.89 50.78
N ILE A 28 -4.49 -5.77 50.16
CA ILE A 28 -4.87 -7.07 50.73
C ILE A 28 -3.79 -8.09 50.35
N GLY A 29 -2.97 -8.49 51.33
CA GLY A 29 -1.92 -9.50 51.12
C GLY A 29 -2.47 -10.86 50.69
N ASN A 30 -3.60 -11.28 51.25
CA ASN A 30 -4.22 -12.58 50.95
C ASN A 30 -4.77 -12.65 49.51
N LYS A 31 -4.22 -13.57 48.71
CA LYS A 31 -4.56 -13.78 47.30
C LYS A 31 -6.05 -14.13 47.09
N HIS A 32 -6.61 -15.04 47.90
CA HIS A 32 -8.00 -15.49 47.75
C HIS A 32 -8.98 -14.35 48.03
N LYS A 33 -8.81 -13.66 49.17
CA LYS A 33 -9.65 -12.51 49.53
C LYS A 33 -9.55 -11.39 48.49
N ARG A 34 -8.34 -11.12 47.98
CA ARG A 34 -8.09 -10.13 46.92
C ARG A 34 -8.83 -10.49 45.63
N GLN A 35 -8.78 -11.76 45.23
CA GLN A 35 -9.46 -12.26 44.04
C GLN A 35 -10.99 -12.17 44.18
N ASP A 36 -11.55 -12.57 45.31
CA ASP A 36 -13.00 -12.53 45.55
C ASP A 36 -13.56 -11.11 45.53
N LEU A 37 -12.88 -10.18 46.19
CA LEU A 37 -13.26 -8.77 46.20
C LEU A 37 -13.15 -8.15 44.81
N TYR A 38 -12.11 -8.48 44.05
CA TYR A 38 -11.98 -8.01 42.67
C TYR A 38 -13.08 -8.57 41.76
N GLN A 39 -13.47 -9.82 41.93
CA GLN A 39 -14.59 -10.42 41.19
C GLN A 39 -15.92 -9.74 41.53
N LYS A 40 -16.21 -9.50 42.81
CA LYS A 40 -17.40 -8.76 43.25
C LYS A 40 -17.43 -7.36 42.63
N TYR A 41 -16.32 -6.62 42.72
CA TYR A 41 -16.19 -5.31 42.10
C TYR A 41 -16.40 -5.35 40.58
N ARG A 42 -15.86 -6.35 39.87
CA ARG A 42 -16.09 -6.50 38.42
C ARG A 42 -17.57 -6.73 38.09
N LYS A 43 -18.27 -7.58 38.86
CA LYS A 43 -19.71 -7.86 38.69
C LYS A 43 -20.54 -6.59 38.94
N GLU A 44 -20.28 -5.88 40.04
CA GLU A 44 -20.96 -4.62 40.37
C GLU A 44 -20.70 -3.53 39.33
N LYS A 45 -19.44 -3.40 38.87
CA LYS A 45 -19.06 -2.45 37.81
C LYS A 45 -19.80 -2.76 36.50
N ALA A 46 -19.95 -4.03 36.14
CA ALA A 46 -20.72 -4.44 34.97
C ALA A 46 -22.21 -4.12 35.12
N LYS A 47 -22.81 -4.45 36.27
CA LYS A 47 -24.22 -4.13 36.59
C LYS A 47 -24.48 -2.62 36.52
N ARG A 48 -23.63 -1.80 37.13
CA ARG A 48 -23.71 -0.33 37.09
C ARG A 48 -23.58 0.22 35.67
N LYS A 49 -22.65 -0.30 34.86
CA LYS A 49 -22.49 0.10 33.46
C LYS A 49 -23.73 -0.25 32.62
N LEU A 50 -24.31 -1.43 32.81
CA LEU A 50 -25.53 -1.85 32.12
C LEU A 50 -26.71 -0.96 32.52
N GLN A 51 -26.92 -0.72 33.81
CA GLN A 51 -27.97 0.17 34.31
C GLN A 51 -27.83 1.58 33.73
N LYS A 52 -26.61 2.12 33.65
CA LYS A 52 -26.36 3.43 33.01
C LYS A 52 -26.76 3.42 31.52
N ARG A 53 -26.38 2.38 30.77
CA ARG A 53 -26.74 2.23 29.35
C ARG A 53 -28.24 2.10 29.14
N LEU A 54 -28.94 1.34 29.99
CA LEU A 54 -30.40 1.18 29.91
C LEU A 54 -31.12 2.50 30.22
N LYS A 55 -30.71 3.23 31.27
CA LYS A 55 -31.24 4.56 31.59
C LYS A 55 -31.04 5.53 30.43
N GLN A 56 -29.86 5.53 29.83
CA GLN A 56 -29.53 6.36 28.68
C GLN A 56 -30.34 6.00 27.43
N ALA A 57 -30.46 4.71 27.11
CA ALA A 57 -31.27 4.24 25.99
C ALA A 57 -32.76 4.59 26.19
N LYS A 58 -33.26 4.55 27.43
CA LYS A 58 -34.62 4.98 27.75
C LYS A 58 -34.80 6.49 27.51
N ALA A 59 -33.85 7.32 27.93
CA ALA A 59 -33.88 8.77 27.70
C ALA A 59 -33.80 9.12 26.21
N GLU A 60 -32.91 8.47 25.44
CA GLU A 60 -32.76 8.65 23.99
C GLU A 60 -34.00 8.18 23.20
N ARG A 61 -34.82 7.28 23.75
CA ARG A 61 -36.06 6.78 23.09
C ARG A 61 -37.32 7.55 23.49
N ALA A 62 -37.37 8.10 24.71
CA ALA A 62 -38.60 8.67 25.27
C ALA A 62 -38.80 10.16 24.96
N SER A 63 -37.74 10.87 24.56
CA SER A 63 -37.78 12.31 24.28
C SER A 63 -37.86 12.56 22.77
N SER A 64 -38.65 13.55 22.34
CA SER A 64 -38.65 14.07 20.96
C SER A 64 -37.25 14.51 20.52
N ASP A 65 -36.45 15.02 21.46
CA ASP A 65 -35.06 15.47 21.25
C ASP A 65 -34.05 14.30 21.35
N GLY A 66 -34.52 13.06 21.45
CA GLY A 66 -33.71 11.87 21.63
C GLY A 66 -32.68 11.64 20.52
N LYS A 67 -33.03 11.98 19.26
CA LYS A 67 -32.09 11.93 18.11
C LYS A 67 -30.92 12.91 18.31
N ALA A 68 -31.19 14.13 18.79
CA ALA A 68 -30.16 15.14 19.04
C ALA A 68 -29.23 14.73 20.20
N LEU A 69 -29.78 14.23 21.31
CA LEU A 69 -29.00 13.73 22.45
C LEU A 69 -28.08 12.56 22.06
N LYS A 70 -28.53 11.67 21.18
CA LYS A 70 -27.71 10.57 20.63
C LYS A 70 -26.57 11.10 19.76
N LYS A 71 -26.84 12.07 18.88
CA LYS A 71 -25.83 12.71 18.02
C LYS A 71 -24.76 13.41 18.87
N GLU A 72 -25.18 14.20 19.86
CA GLU A 72 -24.27 14.88 20.79
C GLU A 72 -23.40 13.89 21.58
N ARG A 73 -23.98 12.77 22.04
CA ARG A 73 -23.22 11.72 22.73
C ARG A 73 -22.16 11.09 21.82
N LEU A 74 -22.51 10.73 20.59
CA LEU A 74 -21.57 10.12 19.66
C LEU A 74 -20.46 11.10 19.27
N ALA A 75 -20.78 12.39 19.15
CA ALA A 75 -19.79 13.44 18.94
C ALA A 75 -18.83 13.59 20.13
N LYS A 76 -19.33 13.54 21.37
CA LYS A 76 -18.52 13.62 22.60
C LYS A 76 -17.70 12.34 22.86
N ASN A 77 -18.25 11.16 22.61
CA ASN A 77 -17.64 9.88 22.97
C ASN A 77 -17.05 9.15 21.74
N LYS A 78 -16.02 9.77 21.16
CA LYS A 78 -15.24 9.15 20.08
C LYS A 78 -14.34 8.04 20.62
N THR A 79 -14.36 6.88 19.98
CA THR A 79 -13.49 5.76 20.36
C THR A 79 -12.04 6.09 20.02
N ARG A 80 -11.14 5.89 20.99
CA ARG A 80 -9.70 6.06 20.79
C ARG A 80 -9.13 4.84 20.08
N THR A 81 -9.14 4.85 18.76
CA THR A 81 -8.48 3.85 17.92
C THR A 81 -7.04 4.30 17.62
N ILE A 82 -6.18 3.37 17.20
CA ILE A 82 -4.82 3.72 16.76
C ILE A 82 -4.87 4.67 15.57
N GLU A 83 -5.82 4.48 14.66
CA GLU A 83 -6.04 5.35 13.49
C GLU A 83 -6.38 6.78 13.91
N ASN A 84 -7.26 6.94 14.91
CA ASN A 84 -7.66 8.26 15.42
C ASN A 84 -6.60 8.91 16.33
N THR A 85 -5.57 8.17 16.75
CA THR A 85 -4.54 8.66 17.69
C THR A 85 -3.13 8.60 17.11
N ARG A 86 -3.04 8.55 15.77
CA ARG A 86 -1.77 8.64 15.03
C ARG A 86 -1.09 9.97 15.36
N GLU A 87 0.24 9.92 15.46
CA GLU A 87 1.03 11.15 15.52
C GLU A 87 0.97 11.83 14.15
N TYR A 88 0.75 13.15 14.14
CA TYR A 88 0.73 13.91 12.90
C TYR A 88 2.10 13.82 12.23
N ASN A 89 2.11 13.41 10.96
CA ASN A 89 3.30 13.33 10.15
C ASN A 89 3.25 14.45 9.10
N PRO A 90 4.21 15.40 9.08
CA PRO A 90 4.20 16.52 8.14
C PRO A 90 4.39 16.10 6.68
N THR A 91 4.86 14.88 6.42
CA THR A 91 5.04 14.37 5.05
C THR A 91 3.75 13.81 4.45
N ILE A 92 2.62 13.85 5.18
CA ILE A 92 1.33 13.43 4.64
C ILE A 92 0.89 14.46 3.59
N LEU A 93 0.71 14.00 2.37
CA LEU A 93 0.17 14.79 1.27
C LEU A 93 -1.36 14.68 1.37
N ASN A 94 -2.00 15.74 1.88
CA ASN A 94 -3.45 15.84 1.99
C ASN A 94 -4.09 16.43 0.72
N ALA A 95 -3.31 16.61 -0.35
CA ALA A 95 -3.87 17.10 -1.60
C ALA A 95 -4.90 16.07 -2.11
N PRO A 96 -6.09 16.50 -2.58
CA PRO A 96 -6.98 15.61 -3.32
C PRO A 96 -6.20 14.97 -4.46
N ASN A 97 -6.49 13.72 -4.80
CA ASN A 97 -5.84 13.03 -5.92
C ASN A 97 -6.04 13.86 -7.20
N THR A 98 -5.03 14.64 -7.59
CA THR A 98 -5.02 15.47 -8.81
C THR A 98 -4.56 14.68 -10.03
N HIS A 99 -4.53 13.34 -9.96
CA HIS A 99 -4.32 12.56 -11.18
C HIS A 99 -5.57 12.73 -12.03
N GLU A 100 -5.42 13.27 -13.23
CA GLU A 100 -6.50 13.33 -14.20
C GLU A 100 -7.04 11.91 -14.38
N GLY A 101 -8.31 11.70 -14.03
CA GLY A 101 -8.99 10.46 -14.37
C GLY A 101 -9.03 10.31 -15.89
N PRO A 102 -9.16 9.09 -16.42
CA PRO A 102 -9.50 8.92 -17.82
C PRO A 102 -10.68 9.83 -18.19
N ALA A 103 -10.62 10.53 -19.32
CA ALA A 103 -11.58 11.57 -19.72
C ALA A 103 -13.06 11.13 -19.72
N TRP A 104 -13.34 9.83 -19.70
CA TRP A 104 -14.68 9.24 -19.64
C TRP A 104 -15.23 9.07 -18.22
N ILE A 105 -14.44 9.29 -17.16
CA ILE A 105 -14.91 9.31 -15.77
C ILE A 105 -15.20 10.77 -15.40
N PRO A 106 -16.46 11.14 -15.13
CA PRO A 106 -16.80 12.48 -14.65
C PRO A 106 -16.00 12.80 -13.39
N THR A 107 -15.32 13.95 -13.38
CA THR A 107 -14.46 14.38 -12.28
C THR A 107 -15.30 14.92 -11.12
N GLU A 108 -16.19 14.09 -10.58
CA GLU A 108 -16.94 14.45 -9.40
C GLU A 108 -16.02 14.34 -8.18
N SER A 109 -15.72 15.49 -7.60
CA SER A 109 -14.92 15.56 -6.38
C SER A 109 -15.58 14.69 -5.28
N PRO A 110 -14.82 13.95 -4.47
CA PRO A 110 -15.40 13.11 -3.41
C PRO A 110 -16.23 13.87 -2.36
N ALA A 111 -16.14 15.21 -2.33
CA ALA A 111 -17.02 16.08 -1.55
C ALA A 111 -18.45 16.14 -2.13
N VAL A 112 -18.61 16.07 -3.45
CA VAL A 112 -19.91 16.09 -4.17
C VAL A 112 -20.64 14.76 -3.96
N LEU A 113 -19.95 13.63 -4.14
CA LEU A 113 -20.51 12.30 -3.87
C LEU A 113 -20.95 12.11 -2.41
N LYS A 114 -20.22 12.72 -1.47
CA LYS A 114 -20.58 12.68 -0.05
C LYS A 114 -21.76 13.60 0.29
N ALA A 115 -21.90 14.72 -0.43
CA ALA A 115 -23.06 15.60 -0.30
C ALA A 115 -24.32 14.97 -0.91
N ALA A 116 -24.19 14.24 -2.02
CA ALA A 116 -25.28 13.46 -2.60
C ALA A 116 -25.74 12.32 -1.66
N GLN A 117 -24.82 11.57 -1.07
CA GLN A 117 -25.15 10.50 -0.10
C GLN A 117 -25.78 10.99 1.22
N ASP A 118 -25.52 12.22 1.64
CA ASP A 118 -26.16 12.80 2.81
C ASP A 118 -27.57 13.37 2.49
N ASN A 119 -27.93 13.49 1.20
CA ASN A 119 -29.25 13.95 0.72
C ASN A 119 -30.21 12.80 0.37
N ASP A 120 -29.71 11.59 0.06
CA ASP A 120 -30.57 10.44 -0.34
C ASP A 120 -31.19 9.64 0.82
N ASP A 121 -30.97 10.04 2.08
CA ASP A 121 -31.49 9.34 3.27
C ASP A 121 -32.80 9.94 3.82
N ASP A 122 -33.33 11.02 3.21
CA ASP A 122 -34.63 11.62 3.53
C ASP A 122 -35.28 12.12 2.22
N ASP A 123 -36.07 11.27 1.55
CA ASP A 123 -37.39 11.58 0.94
C ASP A 123 -37.78 10.52 -0.12
N GLU A 124 -38.61 9.56 0.29
CA GLU A 124 -39.56 8.89 -0.61
C GLU A 124 -40.76 9.84 -0.76
N GLU A 125 -40.94 10.51 -1.91
CA GLU A 125 -42.24 10.67 -2.61
C GLU A 125 -42.17 11.63 -3.82
N GLU A 126 -42.90 11.21 -4.85
CA GLU A 126 -43.48 11.92 -6.01
C GLU A 126 -42.59 12.28 -7.23
N GLU A 127 -42.86 11.52 -8.31
CA GLU A 127 -42.52 11.85 -9.69
C GLU A 127 -43.45 12.96 -10.20
N GLU A 128 -42.89 13.98 -10.85
CA GLU A 128 -43.58 14.75 -11.88
C GLU A 128 -42.61 14.94 -13.07
N ASP A 129 -43.06 14.46 -14.23
CA ASP A 129 -42.53 14.78 -15.55
C ASP A 129 -42.78 16.27 -15.82
N ASP A 130 -41.76 17.02 -16.22
CA ASP A 130 -41.94 18.25 -16.98
C ASP A 130 -40.86 18.32 -18.07
N ASP A 131 -41.33 18.22 -19.31
CA ASP A 131 -40.64 18.63 -20.52
C ASP A 131 -40.42 20.14 -20.47
N ASP A 132 -39.19 20.61 -20.70
CA ASP A 132 -39.00 21.93 -21.33
C ASP A 132 -37.66 22.01 -22.07
N ASP A 133 -37.79 22.39 -23.34
CA ASP A 133 -36.76 22.85 -24.26
C ASP A 133 -35.92 23.97 -23.62
N ASP A 134 -34.58 23.89 -23.74
CA ASP A 134 -33.76 25.09 -23.65
C ASP A 134 -32.58 25.03 -24.65
N GLU A 135 -32.40 26.19 -25.27
CA GLU A 135 -31.72 26.46 -26.53
C GLU A 135 -30.18 26.32 -26.43
N GLU A 136 -29.57 25.72 -27.45
CA GLU A 136 -28.11 25.73 -27.63
C GLU A 136 -27.62 27.14 -28.00
N GLU A 137 -26.88 27.79 -27.10
CA GLU A 137 -26.05 28.95 -27.47
C GLU A 137 -24.67 28.49 -27.99
N PRO A 138 -24.14 29.08 -29.09
CA PRO A 138 -22.88 28.66 -29.67
C PRO A 138 -21.68 29.17 -28.85
N ILE A 139 -20.86 28.24 -28.38
CA ILE A 139 -19.57 28.53 -27.75
C ILE A 139 -18.63 29.14 -28.80
N ALA A 140 -18.15 30.36 -28.52
CA ALA A 140 -17.12 31.03 -29.29
C ALA A 140 -15.81 30.21 -29.24
N VAL A 141 -15.28 29.88 -30.42
CA VAL A 141 -13.94 29.30 -30.57
C VAL A 141 -12.94 30.44 -30.36
N GLU A 142 -12.38 30.54 -29.15
CA GLU A 142 -11.15 31.29 -28.93
C GLU A 142 -9.98 30.40 -29.39
N GLU A 143 -9.32 30.82 -30.47
CA GLU A 143 -8.02 30.28 -30.87
C GLU A 143 -6.98 30.76 -29.86
N ASP A 144 -6.82 30.00 -28.77
CA ASP A 144 -5.68 30.17 -27.88
C ASP A 144 -4.43 29.61 -28.56
N ASN A 145 -3.50 30.53 -28.74
CA ASN A 145 -2.18 30.35 -29.31
C ASN A 145 -1.35 29.51 -28.32
N ASP A 146 -1.20 28.21 -28.60
CA ASP A 146 -0.30 27.31 -27.88
C ASP A 146 1.15 27.78 -28.07
N GLU A 147 1.61 28.67 -27.18
CA GLU A 147 3.04 28.82 -26.92
C GLU A 147 3.49 27.54 -26.21
N GLU A 148 4.06 26.62 -26.98
CA GLU A 148 4.76 25.44 -26.50
C GLU A 148 5.84 25.89 -25.49
N GLU A 149 5.51 25.87 -24.19
CA GLU A 149 6.54 25.84 -23.15
C GLU A 149 7.32 24.55 -23.36
N GLU A 150 8.49 24.65 -23.99
CA GLU A 150 9.52 23.60 -23.99
C GLU A 150 9.95 23.34 -22.54
N VAL A 151 9.14 22.58 -21.80
CA VAL A 151 9.58 21.92 -20.59
C VAL A 151 10.74 21.04 -21.03
N MET A 152 11.95 21.31 -20.54
CA MET A 152 13.12 20.47 -20.80
C MET A 152 12.86 19.06 -20.28
N VAL A 153 12.20 18.24 -21.10
CA VAL A 153 12.09 16.79 -20.91
C VAL A 153 13.47 16.24 -21.20
N ASP A 154 14.06 15.57 -20.20
CA ASP A 154 15.34 14.88 -20.35
C ASP A 154 15.30 14.05 -21.66
N PRO A 155 16.23 14.26 -22.63
CA PRO A 155 16.22 13.56 -23.91
C PRO A 155 16.22 12.03 -23.79
N GLN A 156 16.61 11.49 -22.62
CA GLN A 156 16.45 10.08 -22.31
C GLN A 156 14.99 9.67 -22.11
N GLN A 157 14.19 10.46 -21.40
CA GLN A 157 12.79 10.15 -21.08
C GLN A 157 11.91 10.21 -22.34
N ALA A 158 12.14 11.22 -23.17
CA ALA A 158 11.48 11.36 -24.47
C ALA A 158 11.72 10.19 -25.43
N LYS A 159 12.84 9.44 -25.29
CA LYS A 159 13.11 8.24 -26.11
C LYS A 159 12.42 6.97 -25.58
N TYR A 160 12.12 6.91 -24.28
CA TYR A 160 11.27 5.85 -23.72
C TYR A 160 9.81 6.05 -24.12
N ASP A 161 9.34 7.30 -24.21
CA ASP A 161 7.94 7.64 -24.50
C ASP A 161 7.51 7.32 -25.95
N VAL A 162 8.45 7.15 -26.89
CA VAL A 162 8.15 6.87 -28.32
C VAL A 162 7.75 5.40 -28.57
N ASP A 163 8.08 4.47 -27.67
CA ASP A 163 7.76 3.03 -27.76
C ASP A 163 6.73 2.57 -26.69
N ASP A 164 6.22 3.46 -25.82
CA ASP A 164 5.47 3.10 -24.60
C ASP A 164 3.95 2.93 -24.87
N ASP A 165 3.55 1.81 -25.48
CA ASP A 165 2.12 1.43 -25.57
C ASP A 165 1.53 1.29 -24.14
N PRO A 166 0.55 2.13 -23.74
CA PRO A 166 0.01 2.15 -22.38
C PRO A 166 -0.73 0.85 -21.99
N THR A 167 -1.06 0.02 -22.99
CA THR A 167 -1.72 -1.28 -22.81
C THR A 167 -0.70 -2.41 -22.63
N ALA A 168 0.53 -2.23 -23.14
CA ALA A 168 1.55 -3.26 -23.11
C ALA A 168 2.00 -3.53 -21.67
N PRO A 169 2.18 -4.81 -21.29
CA PRO A 169 2.64 -5.14 -19.96
C PRO A 169 4.14 -4.86 -19.81
N PRO A 170 4.56 -4.27 -18.67
CA PRO A 170 5.96 -4.01 -18.42
C PRO A 170 6.76 -5.31 -18.35
N SER A 171 7.98 -5.26 -18.85
CA SER A 171 8.90 -6.39 -18.89
C SER A 171 9.61 -6.55 -17.55
N ILE A 172 9.30 -7.62 -16.82
CA ILE A 172 9.76 -7.78 -15.43
C ILE A 172 10.65 -9.02 -15.31
N LEU A 173 11.88 -8.84 -14.84
CA LEU A 173 12.78 -9.95 -14.53
C LEU A 173 12.58 -10.44 -13.09
N LEU A 174 12.03 -11.64 -12.92
CA LEU A 174 12.04 -12.33 -11.62
C LEU A 174 13.28 -13.21 -11.48
N THR A 175 13.95 -13.07 -10.33
CA THR A 175 15.05 -13.97 -9.94
C THR A 175 15.04 -14.24 -8.43
N THR A 176 15.81 -15.23 -7.98
CA THR A 176 15.96 -15.56 -6.56
C THR A 176 17.31 -15.10 -6.00
N SER A 177 17.35 -14.87 -4.69
CA SER A 177 18.60 -14.61 -3.99
C SER A 177 19.52 -15.82 -4.03
N LEU A 178 20.83 -15.59 -3.96
CA LEU A 178 21.75 -16.66 -3.63
C LEU A 178 21.43 -17.20 -2.23
N PRO A 179 21.52 -18.52 -2.00
CA PRO A 179 21.42 -19.08 -0.66
C PRO A 179 22.49 -18.44 0.23
N SER A 180 22.10 -17.97 1.42
CA SER A 180 23.08 -17.41 2.36
C SER A 180 24.06 -18.50 2.82
N ASN A 181 25.36 -18.27 2.60
CA ASN A 181 26.44 -19.16 3.07
C ASN A 181 26.51 -19.24 4.61
N SER A 182 25.83 -18.34 5.34
CA SER A 182 25.88 -18.28 6.81
C SER A 182 25.23 -19.49 7.51
N THR A 183 24.37 -20.25 6.83
CA THR A 183 23.55 -21.29 7.50
C THR A 183 24.14 -22.70 7.39
N SER A 184 25.14 -22.94 6.52
CA SER A 184 26.04 -24.09 6.68
C SER A 184 27.27 -24.02 5.74
N PRO A 185 28.49 -24.22 6.26
CA PRO A 185 29.75 -23.99 5.55
C PRO A 185 30.17 -25.11 4.56
N HIS A 186 29.38 -26.17 4.37
CA HIS A 186 29.82 -27.33 3.60
C HIS A 186 29.55 -27.20 2.08
N LEU A 187 30.63 -27.21 1.29
CA LEU A 187 30.66 -27.06 -0.18
C LEU A 187 29.75 -28.05 -0.95
N VAL A 188 29.56 -29.28 -0.44
CA VAL A 188 28.66 -30.28 -1.06
C VAL A 188 27.19 -29.82 -1.05
N SER A 189 26.78 -29.05 -0.04
CA SER A 189 25.44 -28.47 0.06
C SER A 189 25.25 -27.18 -0.75
N ALA A 190 26.32 -26.62 -1.34
CA ALA A 190 26.22 -25.47 -2.23
C ALA A 190 25.61 -25.86 -3.58
N ASN A 191 25.92 -27.07 -4.08
CA ASN A 191 25.32 -27.62 -5.31
C ASN A 191 23.83 -27.96 -5.12
N ALA A 192 23.44 -28.54 -3.97
CA ALA A 192 22.04 -28.83 -3.64
C ALA A 192 21.19 -27.56 -3.40
N ARG A 193 21.81 -26.43 -3.03
CA ARG A 193 21.16 -25.13 -2.83
C ARG A 193 21.19 -24.23 -4.07
N SER A 194 21.72 -24.70 -5.19
CA SER A 194 21.72 -23.92 -6.44
C SER A 194 20.31 -23.64 -6.99
N HIS A 195 19.32 -24.41 -6.54
CA HIS A 195 17.93 -24.18 -6.86
C HIS A 195 17.17 -23.72 -5.60
N PRO A 196 16.31 -22.71 -5.69
CA PRO A 196 15.53 -22.20 -4.55
C PRO A 196 14.67 -23.31 -3.95
N ALA A 197 14.27 -23.19 -2.68
CA ALA A 197 13.37 -24.16 -2.06
C ALA A 197 12.02 -24.28 -2.81
N GLU A 198 11.34 -25.42 -2.65
CA GLU A 198 10.06 -25.70 -3.30
C GLU A 198 9.01 -24.61 -3.01
N ALA A 199 8.85 -24.22 -1.75
CA ALA A 199 7.94 -23.14 -1.35
C ALA A 199 8.26 -21.80 -2.03
N VAL A 200 9.54 -21.51 -2.31
CA VAL A 200 9.95 -20.30 -3.03
C VAL A 200 9.65 -20.45 -4.53
N ARG A 201 9.88 -21.63 -5.12
CA ARG A 201 9.52 -21.88 -6.53
C ARG A 201 8.03 -21.75 -6.76
N ASP A 202 7.21 -22.30 -5.89
CA ASP A 202 5.76 -22.22 -6.01
C ASP A 202 5.27 -20.79 -5.82
N PHE A 203 5.87 -20.04 -4.89
CA PHE A 203 5.60 -18.62 -4.77
C PHE A 203 6.02 -17.83 -6.02
N VAL A 204 7.17 -18.11 -6.61
CA VAL A 204 7.61 -17.48 -7.87
C VAL A 204 6.64 -17.80 -9.01
N LYS A 205 6.15 -19.04 -9.14
CA LYS A 205 5.14 -19.41 -10.14
C LYS A 205 3.84 -18.60 -9.95
N GLU A 206 3.41 -18.41 -8.71
CA GLU A 206 2.24 -17.57 -8.41
C GLU A 206 2.49 -16.10 -8.77
N LEU A 207 3.70 -15.57 -8.51
CA LEU A 207 4.06 -14.21 -8.91
C LEU A 207 4.11 -14.01 -10.43
N LEU A 208 4.55 -15.02 -11.20
CA LEU A 208 4.48 -14.99 -12.66
C LEU A 208 3.05 -14.86 -13.18
N ASN A 209 2.06 -15.41 -12.46
CA ASN A 209 0.66 -15.25 -12.82
C ASN A 209 0.09 -13.88 -12.40
N VAL A 210 0.74 -13.17 -11.46
CA VAL A 210 0.29 -11.88 -10.91
C VAL A 210 0.76 -10.73 -11.78
N PHE A 211 2.03 -10.74 -12.18
CA PHE A 211 2.63 -9.68 -12.97
C PHE A 211 2.58 -10.02 -14.45
N PRO A 212 1.84 -9.27 -15.28
CA PRO A 212 1.87 -9.50 -16.72
C PRO A 212 3.25 -9.08 -17.26
N GLY A 213 3.80 -9.82 -18.22
CA GLY A 213 5.15 -9.54 -18.75
C GLY A 213 6.32 -10.02 -17.89
N ALA A 214 6.05 -10.75 -16.81
CA ALA A 214 7.09 -11.28 -15.94
C ALA A 214 7.77 -12.55 -16.50
N GLU A 215 9.11 -12.53 -16.54
CA GLU A 215 9.96 -13.67 -16.92
C GLU A 215 10.80 -14.12 -15.71
N TYR A 216 10.74 -15.40 -15.38
CA TYR A 216 11.60 -15.96 -14.34
C TYR A 216 12.91 -16.49 -14.93
N ARG A 217 14.04 -15.95 -14.45
CA ARG A 217 15.37 -16.51 -14.69
C ARG A 217 16.08 -16.94 -13.40
N PRO A 218 16.47 -18.22 -13.30
CA PRO A 218 17.30 -18.68 -12.18
C PRO A 218 18.69 -18.03 -12.27
N ARG A 219 19.26 -17.68 -11.13
CA ARG A 219 20.59 -17.06 -11.08
C ARG A 219 21.68 -18.08 -11.45
N ALA A 220 22.58 -17.72 -12.37
CA ALA A 220 23.65 -18.60 -12.85
C ALA A 220 24.71 -18.94 -11.77
N LYS A 221 25.28 -20.15 -11.87
CA LYS A 221 26.24 -20.74 -10.90
C LYS A 221 27.65 -20.15 -10.97
N ALA A 222 28.09 -19.70 -12.15
CA ALA A 222 29.46 -19.28 -12.38
C ALA A 222 29.59 -17.77 -12.13
N GLN A 223 30.36 -17.39 -11.10
CA GLN A 223 30.66 -16.01 -10.70
C GLN A 223 29.44 -15.24 -10.19
N GLY A 224 28.96 -15.59 -8.99
CA GLY A 224 27.81 -14.97 -8.31
C GLY A 224 27.54 -13.53 -8.73
N ALA A 225 26.63 -13.37 -9.70
CA ALA A 225 26.34 -12.08 -10.26
C ALA A 225 25.72 -11.24 -9.14
N GLY A 226 26.48 -10.26 -8.66
CA GLY A 226 25.97 -9.28 -7.70
C GLY A 226 24.72 -8.61 -8.27
N LEU A 227 23.81 -8.19 -7.39
CA LEU A 227 22.53 -7.61 -7.82
C LEU A 227 22.72 -6.49 -8.86
N GLY A 228 23.73 -5.63 -8.68
CA GLY A 228 24.05 -4.58 -9.65
C GLY A 228 24.41 -5.09 -11.05
N LYS A 229 25.13 -6.23 -11.17
CA LYS A 229 25.44 -6.84 -12.48
C LYS A 229 24.18 -7.36 -13.17
N ILE A 230 23.25 -7.92 -12.38
CA ILE A 230 21.95 -8.39 -12.89
C ILE A 230 21.12 -7.20 -13.38
N CYS A 231 21.06 -6.12 -12.59
CA CYS A 231 20.38 -4.88 -13.00
C CYS A 231 21.00 -4.30 -14.29
N ARG A 232 22.32 -4.31 -14.44
CA ARG A 232 22.98 -3.89 -15.69
C ARG A 232 22.58 -4.79 -16.87
N TRP A 233 22.60 -6.10 -16.68
CA TRP A 233 22.23 -7.08 -17.70
C TRP A 233 20.77 -6.93 -18.13
N ALA A 234 19.88 -6.68 -17.17
CA ALA A 234 18.45 -6.49 -17.40
C ALA A 234 18.16 -5.14 -18.08
N ARG A 235 18.80 -4.06 -17.60
CA ARG A 235 18.71 -2.72 -18.21
C ARG A 235 19.16 -2.73 -19.67
N ALA A 236 20.23 -3.45 -19.98
CA ALA A 236 20.73 -3.62 -21.35
C ALA A 236 19.73 -4.32 -22.29
N ARG A 237 18.80 -5.10 -21.74
CA ARG A 237 17.78 -5.90 -22.47
C ARG A 237 16.37 -5.29 -22.38
N ARG A 238 16.28 -4.00 -22.05
CA ARG A 238 14.99 -3.28 -21.93
C ARG A 238 14.03 -3.87 -20.89
N TYR A 239 14.52 -4.49 -19.81
CA TYR A 239 13.65 -4.80 -18.68
C TYR A 239 13.30 -3.52 -17.92
N ASP A 240 12.03 -3.36 -17.55
CA ASP A 240 11.51 -2.20 -16.80
C ASP A 240 11.70 -2.36 -15.29
N ALA A 241 11.63 -3.59 -14.79
CA ALA A 241 11.85 -3.87 -13.38
C ALA A 241 12.55 -5.21 -13.12
N VAL A 242 13.25 -5.27 -12.00
CA VAL A 242 13.85 -6.51 -11.47
C VAL A 242 13.29 -6.80 -10.09
N ILE A 243 12.72 -8.00 -9.93
CA ILE A 243 12.21 -8.50 -8.65
C ILE A 243 13.10 -9.66 -8.19
N VAL A 244 13.65 -9.52 -6.98
CA VAL A 244 14.46 -10.56 -6.34
C VAL A 244 13.79 -11.10 -5.10
N ILE A 245 13.47 -12.40 -5.12
CA ILE A 245 12.89 -13.10 -3.97
C ILE A 245 14.01 -13.68 -3.11
N GLY A 246 14.06 -13.23 -1.86
CA GLY A 246 14.97 -13.72 -0.84
C GLY A 246 14.45 -14.95 -0.11
N GLU A 247 15.31 -15.93 0.09
CA GLU A 247 15.01 -17.16 0.83
C GLU A 247 15.71 -17.19 2.20
N SER A 248 14.98 -17.60 3.23
CA SER A 248 15.55 -17.97 4.53
C SER A 248 14.80 -19.17 5.09
N ASN A 249 15.53 -20.14 5.66
CA ASN A 249 14.93 -21.35 6.23
C ASN A 249 13.95 -22.07 5.28
N LYS A 250 14.29 -22.15 3.99
CA LYS A 250 13.46 -22.75 2.93
C LYS A 250 12.10 -22.06 2.70
N LYS A 251 11.94 -20.82 3.15
CA LYS A 251 10.73 -20.00 3.00
C LYS A 251 11.07 -18.65 2.39
N PRO A 252 10.16 -18.04 1.59
CA PRO A 252 10.37 -16.68 1.11
C PRO A 252 10.34 -15.69 2.29
N CYS A 253 11.30 -14.76 2.32
CA CYS A 253 11.54 -13.87 3.47
C CYS A 253 11.68 -12.39 3.09
N SER A 254 12.23 -12.10 1.91
CA SER A 254 12.37 -10.72 1.43
C SER A 254 12.00 -10.61 -0.05
N LEU A 255 11.60 -9.41 -0.45
CA LEU A 255 11.34 -9.04 -1.84
C LEU A 255 12.12 -7.75 -2.10
N THR A 256 13.04 -7.79 -3.05
CA THR A 256 13.74 -6.59 -3.53
C THR A 256 13.16 -6.21 -4.87
N LEU A 257 12.67 -4.98 -4.99
CA LEU A 257 12.11 -4.43 -6.20
C LEU A 257 13.03 -3.30 -6.66
N VAL A 258 13.50 -3.38 -7.90
CA VAL A 258 14.34 -2.37 -8.53
C VAL A 258 13.63 -1.90 -9.79
N ALA A 259 13.28 -0.61 -9.85
CA ALA A 259 12.87 0.02 -11.10
C ALA A 259 14.12 0.29 -11.95
N LEU A 260 14.06 -0.06 -13.22
CA LEU A 260 15.09 0.25 -14.22
C LEU A 260 14.55 1.39 -15.11
N PRO A 261 15.43 2.17 -15.77
CA PRO A 261 16.90 2.03 -15.89
C PRO A 261 17.74 2.61 -14.74
N LEU A 262 17.19 3.54 -13.94
CA LEU A 262 18.00 4.35 -12.99
C LEU A 262 17.80 3.98 -11.51
N GLY A 263 16.69 3.33 -11.16
CA GLY A 263 16.23 3.19 -9.78
C GLY A 263 14.87 3.88 -9.61
N PRO A 264 14.15 3.71 -8.49
CA PRO A 264 14.67 3.35 -7.17
C PRO A 264 14.68 1.86 -6.82
N THR A 265 15.42 1.52 -5.77
CA THR A 265 15.47 0.17 -5.18
C THR A 265 14.78 0.14 -3.83
N ALA A 266 13.73 -0.67 -3.72
CA ALA A 266 13.03 -0.94 -2.47
C ALA A 266 13.28 -2.38 -1.99
N LEU A 267 13.71 -2.51 -0.73
CA LEU A 267 13.81 -3.78 -0.03
C LEU A 267 12.63 -3.92 0.91
N PHE A 268 11.80 -4.93 0.66
CA PHE A 268 10.69 -5.32 1.52
C PHE A 268 11.01 -6.61 2.28
N ARG A 269 10.54 -6.66 3.52
CA ARG A 269 10.39 -7.91 4.27
C ARG A 269 9.05 -8.53 3.92
N LEU A 270 9.08 -9.79 3.51
CA LEU A 270 7.88 -10.61 3.30
C LEU A 270 7.47 -11.28 4.61
N THR A 271 6.17 -11.24 4.88
CA THR A 271 5.54 -11.91 6.03
C THR A 271 4.18 -12.47 5.62
N SER A 272 3.69 -13.46 6.37
CA SER A 272 2.34 -14.01 6.20
C SER A 272 1.99 -14.41 4.76
N ILE A 273 2.83 -15.25 4.17
CA ILE A 273 2.64 -15.74 2.80
C ILE A 273 1.65 -16.91 2.84
N SER A 274 0.62 -16.85 2.01
CA SER A 274 -0.31 -17.95 1.74
C SER A 274 -0.47 -18.09 0.23
N LEU A 275 -0.29 -19.30 -0.30
CA LEU A 275 -0.42 -19.57 -1.72
C LEU A 275 -1.91 -19.69 -2.11
N GLY A 276 -2.24 -19.55 -3.40
CA GLY A 276 -3.64 -19.62 -3.86
C GLY A 276 -4.32 -20.94 -3.46
N LYS A 277 -3.57 -22.05 -3.55
CA LYS A 277 -4.04 -23.40 -3.18
C LYS A 277 -4.41 -23.55 -1.70
N GLU A 278 -3.80 -22.75 -0.82
CA GLU A 278 -4.05 -22.80 0.63
C GLU A 278 -5.29 -22.00 1.04
N ILE A 279 -5.80 -21.14 0.15
CA ILE A 279 -6.92 -20.26 0.41
C ILE A 279 -8.23 -20.99 0.12
N TYR A 280 -9.13 -21.00 1.10
CA TYR A 280 -10.46 -21.55 0.94
C TYR A 280 -11.30 -20.72 -0.04
N GLY A 281 -11.97 -21.39 -0.98
CA GLY A 281 -12.83 -20.73 -1.97
C GLY A 281 -12.08 -19.89 -3.02
N HIS A 282 -10.79 -20.17 -3.25
CA HIS A 282 -10.00 -19.46 -4.28
C HIS A 282 -10.55 -19.72 -5.69
N ALA A 283 -10.57 -18.67 -6.51
CA ALA A 283 -10.89 -18.78 -7.93
C ALA A 283 -9.65 -19.09 -8.77
N ARG A 284 -9.87 -19.54 -10.01
CA ARG A 284 -8.80 -19.77 -10.98
C ARG A 284 -8.37 -18.44 -11.63
N PRO A 285 -7.06 -18.13 -11.68
CA PRO A 285 -6.57 -16.93 -12.34
C PRO A 285 -6.84 -17.00 -13.84
N THR A 286 -7.20 -15.87 -14.44
CA THR A 286 -7.26 -15.67 -15.90
C THR A 286 -6.11 -14.77 -16.35
N PRO A 287 -5.67 -14.86 -17.62
CA PRO A 287 -4.48 -14.15 -18.11
C PRO A 287 -4.66 -12.63 -18.27
N HIS A 288 -5.87 -12.11 -18.04
CA HIS A 288 -6.16 -10.68 -18.13
C HIS A 288 -5.33 -9.85 -17.14
N THR A 289 -4.99 -8.63 -17.57
CA THR A 289 -4.28 -7.66 -16.74
C THR A 289 -5.23 -7.09 -15.67
N PRO A 290 -4.88 -7.19 -14.39
CA PRO A 290 -5.75 -6.72 -13.31
C PRO A 290 -5.65 -5.21 -13.12
N GLU A 291 -6.71 -4.63 -12.57
CA GLU A 291 -6.72 -3.26 -12.03
C GLU A 291 -5.84 -3.17 -10.78
N LEU A 292 -5.23 -2.02 -10.51
CA LEU A 292 -4.41 -1.79 -9.32
C LEU A 292 -5.06 -0.78 -8.38
N ILE A 293 -5.36 -1.20 -7.15
CA ILE A 293 -5.85 -0.35 -6.07
C ILE A 293 -4.73 -0.14 -5.04
N LEU A 294 -4.30 1.11 -4.88
CA LEU A 294 -3.38 1.54 -3.83
C LEU A 294 -4.15 2.27 -2.72
N ASN A 295 -4.25 1.65 -1.55
CA ASN A 295 -4.99 2.24 -0.42
C ASN A 295 -4.04 2.76 0.66
N ASN A 296 -4.28 3.98 1.13
CA ASN A 296 -3.59 4.63 2.25
C ASN A 296 -2.09 4.87 2.06
N PHE A 297 -1.60 5.12 0.85
CA PHE A 297 -0.23 5.56 0.59
C PHE A 297 -0.15 7.10 0.63
N THR A 298 -0.36 7.67 1.81
CA THR A 298 -0.60 9.12 1.98
C THR A 298 0.65 9.95 2.22
N THR A 299 1.73 9.33 2.68
CA THR A 299 2.98 10.08 2.95
C THR A 299 3.82 10.20 1.68
N ALA A 300 4.75 11.17 1.63
CA ALA A 300 5.70 11.28 0.51
C ALA A 300 6.47 9.98 0.23
N LEU A 301 6.85 9.23 1.29
CA LEU A 301 7.46 7.91 1.14
C LEU A 301 6.45 6.87 0.64
N GLY A 302 5.21 6.93 1.12
CA GLY A 302 4.08 6.13 0.64
C GLY A 302 3.84 6.31 -0.84
N HIS A 303 3.76 7.55 -1.32
CA HIS A 303 3.60 7.86 -2.75
C HIS A 303 4.75 7.29 -3.58
N ARG A 304 6.01 7.43 -3.14
CA ARG A 304 7.17 6.80 -3.84
C ARG A 304 7.05 5.28 -3.95
N VAL A 305 6.66 4.62 -2.85
CA VAL A 305 6.43 3.16 -2.86
C VAL A 305 5.22 2.81 -3.73
N GLY A 306 4.17 3.64 -3.72
CA GLY A 306 2.99 3.49 -4.56
C GLY A 306 3.34 3.57 -6.04
N THR A 307 4.08 4.60 -6.45
CA THR A 307 4.61 4.78 -7.79
C THR A 307 5.47 3.58 -8.20
N LEU A 308 6.38 3.12 -7.34
CA LEU A 308 7.19 1.93 -7.61
C LEU A 308 6.32 0.67 -7.86
N LEU A 309 5.21 0.51 -7.14
CA LEU A 309 4.27 -0.60 -7.35
C LEU A 309 3.43 -0.42 -8.62
N GLN A 310 3.11 0.81 -9.03
CA GLN A 310 2.40 1.10 -10.29
C GLN A 310 3.22 0.67 -11.51
N HIS A 311 4.54 0.88 -11.48
CA HIS A 311 5.45 0.49 -12.58
C HIS A 311 5.48 -1.04 -12.86
N LEU A 312 4.89 -1.86 -11.98
CA LEU A 312 4.79 -3.31 -12.20
C LEU A 312 3.56 -3.74 -12.99
N PHE A 313 2.68 -2.80 -13.34
CA PHE A 313 1.42 -3.08 -14.02
C PHE A 313 1.26 -2.13 -15.22
N PRO A 314 0.53 -2.56 -16.28
CA PRO A 314 0.18 -1.69 -17.38
C PRO A 314 -0.62 -0.48 -16.88
N LYS A 315 -0.49 0.66 -17.54
CA LYS A 315 -1.24 1.88 -17.24
C LYS A 315 -2.74 1.68 -17.47
N VAL A 316 -3.09 0.95 -18.54
CA VAL A 316 -4.48 0.63 -18.89
C VAL A 316 -4.82 -0.82 -18.50
N PRO A 317 -5.73 -1.03 -17.53
CA PRO A 317 -6.15 -2.38 -17.14
C PRO A 317 -7.20 -2.98 -18.08
N GLN A 318 -7.34 -4.31 -18.07
CA GLN A 318 -8.38 -5.03 -18.82
C GLN A 318 -9.59 -5.32 -17.94
N LEU A 319 -10.62 -4.46 -18.04
CA LEU A 319 -11.84 -4.56 -17.23
C LEU A 319 -12.67 -5.83 -17.50
N GLU A 320 -12.54 -6.42 -18.70
CA GLU A 320 -13.21 -7.68 -19.07
C GLU A 320 -12.88 -8.82 -18.09
N GLY A 321 -11.63 -8.88 -17.62
CA GLY A 321 -11.19 -9.92 -16.69
C GLY A 321 -11.81 -9.83 -15.29
N ARG A 322 -12.40 -8.67 -14.95
CA ARG A 322 -12.94 -8.32 -13.62
C ARG A 322 -11.98 -8.66 -12.49
N GLN A 323 -10.71 -8.36 -12.70
CA GLN A 323 -9.66 -8.67 -11.73
C GLN A 323 -9.09 -7.40 -11.15
N VAL A 324 -8.79 -7.44 -9.86
CA VAL A 324 -8.19 -6.33 -9.15
C VAL A 324 -7.12 -6.82 -8.18
N ILE A 325 -6.00 -6.12 -8.16
CA ILE A 325 -4.94 -6.25 -7.18
C ILE A 325 -5.07 -5.09 -6.21
N THR A 326 -5.13 -5.39 -4.93
CA THR A 326 -5.15 -4.40 -3.86
C THR A 326 -3.84 -4.45 -3.12
N ALA A 327 -3.12 -3.33 -3.09
CA ALA A 327 -2.07 -3.07 -2.12
C ALA A 327 -2.65 -2.14 -1.05
N HIS A 328 -3.01 -2.71 0.09
CA HIS A 328 -3.58 -1.95 1.20
C HIS A 328 -2.53 -1.66 2.26
N ASN A 329 -2.16 -0.38 2.42
CA ASN A 329 -1.28 0.04 3.50
C ASN A 329 -2.07 0.20 4.80
N GLN A 330 -1.69 -0.57 5.81
CA GLN A 330 -2.18 -0.43 7.16
C GLN A 330 -1.00 -0.54 8.13
N ARG A 331 -0.65 0.59 8.77
CA ARG A 331 0.40 0.67 9.80
C ARG A 331 1.78 0.21 9.30
N ASP A 332 2.17 0.67 8.11
CA ASP A 332 3.40 0.29 7.38
C ASP A 332 3.47 -1.16 6.92
N PHE A 333 2.36 -1.90 7.03
CA PHE A 333 2.20 -3.20 6.42
C PHE A 333 1.35 -3.05 5.18
N VAL A 334 1.94 -3.37 4.03
CA VAL A 334 1.24 -3.40 2.75
C VAL A 334 0.72 -4.81 2.55
N PHE A 335 -0.60 -4.97 2.68
CA PHE A 335 -1.28 -6.22 2.40
C PHE A 335 -1.53 -6.31 0.90
N PHE A 336 -0.85 -7.26 0.26
CA PHE A 336 -1.03 -7.55 -1.16
C PHE A 336 -2.03 -8.68 -1.32
N ARG A 337 -3.09 -8.43 -2.08
CA ARG A 337 -4.14 -9.41 -2.39
C ARG A 337 -4.66 -9.20 -3.79
N ARG A 338 -5.03 -10.28 -4.47
CA ARG A 338 -5.71 -10.22 -5.77
C ARG A 338 -7.10 -10.82 -5.62
N HIS A 339 -8.08 -10.16 -6.23
CA HIS A 339 -9.49 -10.52 -6.18
C HIS A 339 -10.05 -10.53 -7.60
N ARG A 340 -11.06 -11.36 -7.82
CA ARG A 340 -12.03 -11.18 -8.88
C ARG A 340 -13.28 -10.57 -8.26
N TYR A 341 -13.84 -9.58 -8.93
CA TYR A 341 -15.05 -8.92 -8.47
C TYR A 341 -16.26 -9.26 -9.35
N GLU A 342 -17.43 -9.18 -8.74
CA GLU A 342 -18.71 -9.28 -9.41
C GLU A 342 -19.65 -8.25 -8.79
N PHE A 343 -20.23 -7.37 -9.61
CA PHE A 343 -21.25 -6.44 -9.16
C PHE A 343 -22.56 -7.21 -8.96
N ARG A 344 -23.01 -7.31 -7.71
CA ARG A 344 -24.33 -7.88 -7.39
C ARG A 344 -25.42 -6.83 -7.48
N SER A 345 -25.07 -5.59 -7.18
CA SER A 345 -25.89 -4.39 -7.28
C SER A 345 -24.98 -3.20 -7.58
N THR A 346 -25.56 -2.04 -7.90
CA THR A 346 -24.83 -0.80 -8.19
C THR A 346 -23.86 -0.43 -7.05
N ASP A 347 -24.27 -0.58 -5.78
CA ASP A 347 -23.43 -0.15 -4.64
C ASP A 347 -22.55 -1.26 -4.04
N LYS A 348 -22.71 -2.52 -4.47
CA LYS A 348 -22.10 -3.67 -3.79
C LYS A 348 -21.43 -4.63 -4.76
N ALA A 349 -20.11 -4.69 -4.66
CA ALA A 349 -19.28 -5.70 -5.29
C ALA A 349 -19.03 -6.88 -4.34
N ALA A 350 -19.23 -8.10 -4.84
CA ALA A 350 -18.75 -9.32 -4.20
C ALA A 350 -17.32 -9.62 -4.67
N LEU A 351 -16.46 -10.04 -3.75
CA LEU A 351 -15.05 -10.30 -4.01
C LEU A 351 -14.73 -11.78 -3.77
N GLN A 352 -14.03 -12.39 -4.71
CA GLN A 352 -13.46 -13.73 -4.58
C GLN A 352 -11.96 -13.66 -4.74
N GLU A 353 -11.22 -14.27 -3.82
CA GLU A 353 -9.76 -14.17 -3.84
C GLU A 353 -9.11 -15.10 -4.88
N ILE A 354 -8.05 -14.60 -5.51
CA ILE A 354 -7.26 -15.28 -6.54
C ILE A 354 -5.78 -15.08 -6.25
N GLY A 355 -4.95 -16.11 -6.47
CA GLY A 355 -3.50 -15.99 -6.32
C GLY A 355 -3.04 -15.86 -4.86
N PRO A 356 -1.79 -15.45 -4.63
CA PRO A 356 -1.17 -15.48 -3.31
C PRO A 356 -1.56 -14.27 -2.44
N ARG A 357 -1.66 -14.49 -1.13
CA ARG A 357 -1.68 -13.43 -0.11
C ARG A 357 -0.29 -13.27 0.46
N PHE A 358 0.17 -12.05 0.62
CA PHE A 358 1.37 -11.78 1.41
C PHE A 358 1.36 -10.35 1.94
N THR A 359 2.16 -10.13 2.98
CA THR A 359 2.32 -8.83 3.60
C THR A 359 3.74 -8.35 3.41
N LEU A 360 3.89 -7.19 2.79
CA LEU A 360 5.15 -6.49 2.61
C LEU A 360 5.33 -5.46 3.72
N LYS A 361 6.57 -5.33 4.20
CA LYS A 361 6.98 -4.21 5.04
C LYS A 361 8.25 -3.60 4.48
N LEU A 362 8.23 -2.29 4.20
CA LEU A 362 9.40 -1.59 3.69
C LEU A 362 10.53 -1.62 4.74
N VAL A 363 11.70 -2.11 4.34
CA VAL A 363 12.91 -2.16 5.16
C VAL A 363 13.89 -1.08 4.73
N LYS A 364 14.06 -0.87 3.43
CA LYS A 364 15.00 0.12 2.90
C LYS A 364 14.53 0.63 1.55
N LEU A 365 14.69 1.92 1.29
CA LEU A 365 14.51 2.55 -0.01
C LEU A 365 15.79 3.33 -0.35
N THR A 366 16.30 3.16 -1.56
CA THR A 366 17.42 3.92 -2.13
C THR A 366 17.00 4.49 -3.48
N SER A 367 17.37 5.74 -3.78
CA SER A 367 16.97 6.40 -5.03
C SER A 367 17.59 5.73 -6.26
N GLY A 368 18.83 5.25 -6.12
CA GLY A 368 19.56 4.62 -7.22
C GLY A 368 19.50 3.08 -7.29
N LEU A 369 20.19 2.55 -8.29
CA LEU A 369 20.44 1.13 -8.47
C LEU A 369 21.34 0.54 -7.37
N PRO A 370 21.30 -0.80 -7.19
CA PRO A 370 22.21 -1.49 -6.30
C PRO A 370 23.67 -1.34 -6.73
N LYS A 371 24.58 -1.28 -5.75
CA LYS A 371 26.03 -1.20 -5.98
C LYS A 371 26.49 -2.25 -6.99
N GLY A 372 27.32 -1.82 -7.94
CA GLY A 372 27.87 -2.66 -9.01
C GLY A 372 27.10 -2.62 -10.32
N ALA A 373 26.01 -1.85 -10.43
CA ALA A 373 25.34 -1.56 -11.69
C ALA A 373 26.14 -0.61 -12.59
N GLY A 374 26.95 0.29 -12.01
CA GLY A 374 27.74 1.28 -12.74
C GLY A 374 26.88 2.35 -13.42
N PRO A 375 27.50 3.37 -14.04
CA PRO A 375 26.78 4.42 -14.77
C PRO A 375 25.95 3.83 -15.92
N TRP A 376 24.98 4.59 -16.41
CA TRP A 376 24.19 4.20 -17.58
C TRP A 376 24.69 4.92 -18.83
N ASP A 377 24.99 4.16 -19.87
CA ASP A 377 25.53 4.68 -21.13
C ASP A 377 24.41 5.06 -22.13
N GLY A 378 23.13 4.98 -21.71
CA GLY A 378 21.96 5.37 -22.52
C GLY A 378 21.65 4.47 -23.72
N ARG A 379 22.37 3.35 -23.89
CA ARG A 379 22.24 2.45 -25.04
C ARG A 379 21.72 1.08 -24.62
N PHE A 380 20.69 0.61 -25.32
CA PHE A 380 20.23 -0.77 -25.24
C PHE A 380 21.07 -1.66 -26.15
N VAL A 381 21.15 -2.94 -25.81
CA VAL A 381 21.70 -3.95 -26.72
C VAL A 381 20.60 -4.26 -27.71
N ASP A 382 20.85 -4.05 -29.01
CA ASP A 382 19.92 -4.44 -30.05
C ASP A 382 19.81 -5.97 -30.09
N GLU A 383 18.59 -6.51 -30.25
CA GLU A 383 18.27 -7.94 -30.12
C GLU A 383 19.09 -8.89 -31.04
N LEU A 384 19.82 -8.34 -32.01
CA LEU A 384 20.69 -9.05 -32.95
C LEU A 384 22.15 -9.18 -32.50
N GLU A 385 22.60 -8.48 -31.45
CA GLU A 385 23.94 -8.65 -30.92
C GLU A 385 23.95 -9.67 -29.78
N GLU A 386 24.42 -10.88 -30.10
CA GLU A 386 24.68 -11.93 -29.13
C GLU A 386 25.71 -11.41 -28.11
N ALA A 387 25.23 -11.07 -26.91
CA ALA A 387 26.06 -10.49 -25.85
C ALA A 387 27.32 -11.36 -25.64
N PRO A 388 28.55 -10.80 -25.73
CA PRO A 388 29.76 -11.60 -25.59
C PRO A 388 29.79 -12.26 -24.21
N LEU A 389 30.02 -13.57 -24.17
CA LEU A 389 30.35 -14.27 -22.94
C LEU A 389 31.58 -13.63 -22.29
N PRO A 390 31.66 -13.51 -20.95
CA PRO A 390 32.75 -12.81 -20.30
C PRO A 390 34.04 -13.64 -20.36
N ALA A 391 34.83 -13.43 -21.42
CA ALA A 391 36.18 -13.96 -21.54
C ALA A 391 37.19 -12.81 -21.54
N SER A 392 38.08 -12.86 -20.55
CA SER A 392 39.37 -12.16 -20.40
C SER A 392 39.43 -10.64 -20.62
N GLU A 393 39.80 -9.96 -19.54
CA GLU A 393 40.27 -8.58 -19.50
C GLU A 393 41.17 -8.20 -20.67
N THR A 394 40.69 -7.32 -21.54
CA THR A 394 41.52 -6.39 -22.30
C THR A 394 40.74 -5.08 -22.40
N ALA A 395 41.28 -4.02 -21.79
CA ALA A 395 40.67 -2.71 -21.73
C ALA A 395 40.61 -2.09 -23.15
N PRO A 396 39.46 -1.54 -23.60
CA PRO A 396 39.46 -0.71 -24.79
C PRO A 396 39.98 0.70 -24.46
N SER A 397 40.84 1.19 -25.34
CA SER A 397 41.45 2.52 -25.33
C SER A 397 40.41 3.64 -25.33
N ALA A 398 40.62 4.63 -24.46
CA ALA A 398 39.79 5.81 -24.32
C ALA A 398 39.79 6.68 -25.59
N THR A 399 38.63 6.86 -26.19
CA THR A 399 38.31 7.97 -27.09
C THR A 399 37.29 8.91 -26.44
N ASN A 400 37.37 10.19 -26.78
CA ASN A 400 36.93 11.37 -26.04
C ASN A 400 35.40 11.61 -25.91
N ASP A 401 34.60 10.60 -25.56
CA ASP A 401 33.15 10.76 -25.27
C ASP A 401 32.82 10.78 -23.77
N ALA A 402 33.81 11.09 -22.91
CA ALA A 402 33.67 11.07 -21.45
C ALA A 402 32.95 12.29 -20.85
N ALA A 403 32.54 13.28 -21.66
CA ALA A 403 31.96 14.53 -21.16
C ALA A 403 30.43 14.48 -20.95
N VAL A 404 29.71 13.54 -21.57
CA VAL A 404 28.24 13.43 -21.44
C VAL A 404 27.81 12.34 -20.44
N ALA A 405 28.73 11.46 -20.03
CA ALA A 405 28.45 10.36 -19.09
C ALA A 405 28.49 10.78 -17.60
N ALA A 406 28.73 12.05 -17.30
CA ALA A 406 29.00 12.54 -15.94
C ALA A 406 27.76 12.88 -15.10
N ASP A 407 26.56 13.02 -15.71
CA ASP A 407 25.37 13.52 -15.00
C ASP A 407 24.51 12.42 -14.35
N TYR A 408 24.73 11.14 -14.65
CA TYR A 408 23.97 10.04 -14.05
C TYR A 408 24.75 9.40 -12.88
N SER A 409 24.89 10.14 -11.78
CA SER A 409 25.45 9.63 -10.53
C SER A 409 24.56 8.51 -9.97
N THR A 410 24.99 7.25 -10.12
CA THR A 410 24.25 6.06 -9.65
C THR A 410 24.32 5.81 -8.14
N ASN A 411 24.41 6.87 -7.33
CA ASN A 411 24.50 6.69 -5.87
C ASN A 411 23.84 7.81 -5.07
N ASP A 412 22.61 8.16 -5.44
CA ASP A 412 21.75 9.03 -4.64
C ASP A 412 21.19 8.26 -3.44
N GLY A 413 21.95 8.25 -2.35
CA GLY A 413 21.46 8.14 -0.97
C GLY A 413 20.63 6.91 -0.53
N VAL A 414 20.62 6.68 0.78
CA VAL A 414 19.56 5.87 1.42
C VAL A 414 18.46 6.82 1.83
N GLU A 415 17.35 6.81 1.11
CA GLU A 415 16.19 7.67 1.40
C GLU A 415 15.47 7.23 2.67
N PHE A 416 15.30 5.92 2.82
CA PHE A 416 14.65 5.33 3.98
C PHE A 416 15.33 4.05 4.42
N ALA A 417 15.46 3.86 5.73
CA ALA A 417 15.86 2.61 6.33
C ALA A 417 15.13 2.39 7.65
N TRP A 418 14.38 1.30 7.73
CA TRP A 418 13.67 0.90 8.92
C TRP A 418 14.66 0.52 10.03
N LYS A 419 14.49 1.12 11.21
CA LYS A 419 15.28 0.82 12.42
C LYS A 419 14.37 0.18 13.47
N PRO A 420 14.84 -0.80 14.26
CA PRO A 420 14.02 -1.42 15.32
C PRO A 420 13.41 -0.43 16.31
N LYS A 421 14.11 0.67 16.62
CA LYS A 421 13.61 1.74 17.50
C LYS A 421 12.35 2.43 16.94
N MET A 422 12.19 2.49 15.62
CA MET A 422 11.00 3.07 14.97
C MET A 422 9.75 2.24 15.25
N GLY A 423 9.88 0.92 15.47
CA GLY A 423 8.76 0.05 15.85
C GLY A 423 8.35 0.16 17.32
N ALA A 424 9.09 0.91 18.14
CA ALA A 424 8.72 1.13 19.54
C ALA A 424 7.55 2.13 19.66
N SER A 425 7.51 3.16 18.80
CA SER A 425 6.32 4.00 18.68
C SER A 425 5.24 3.21 17.94
N ARG A 426 4.11 2.96 18.62
CA ARG A 426 2.93 2.31 18.01
C ARG A 426 1.95 3.31 17.39
N ARG A 427 2.39 4.57 17.19
CA ARG A 427 1.57 5.68 16.69
C ARG A 427 2.16 6.38 15.46
N ASN A 428 3.40 6.04 15.08
CA ASN A 428 4.12 6.68 13.99
C ASN A 428 4.19 5.67 12.85
N PHE A 429 3.67 6.09 11.70
CA PHE A 429 3.65 5.31 10.47
C PHE A 429 4.27 6.17 9.36
N TYR A 430 4.99 5.53 8.46
CA TYR A 430 5.90 6.13 7.49
C TYR A 430 5.44 5.97 6.04
N LEU A 431 4.47 5.10 5.75
CA LEU A 431 3.85 4.94 4.42
C LEU A 431 2.52 5.69 4.33
#